data_AF-A0A395GD92-F1
#
_entry.id   AF-A0A395GD92-F1
#
_cell.length_a   1.000
_cell.length_b   1.000
_cell.length_c   1.000
_cell.angle_alpha   90.00
_cell.angle_beta   90.00
_cell.angle_gamma   90.00
#
_symmetry.space_group_name_H-M   'P 1'
#
loop_
_entity.id
_entity.type
_entity.pdbx_description
1 polymer ?
#
loop_
_entity_poly.entity_id
_entity_poly.type
_entity_poly.pdbx_seq_one_letter_code
_entity_poly.pdbx_strand_id
1 'polypeptide(L)'
;MTGKTHVALGVLIGTSYGMNAAYDISSFAGIIGTTALFSIVPDICHAGSKLGKKIWPISSLIALIFGHRTLTHSIFFMLLTGILLIVLNVNTIYVISAVLGVISHLLLDMLTPRGVTLFFPINKKIVFPFTFKTGGVLDLSLATTFSVLTMYLFYTEMFHRTLVWLN
;
A
#
# COMPACT_ATOMS: atom_id res chain seq x y z
N MET A 1 7.19 5.84 5.52
CA MET A 1 6.70 7.23 5.45
C MET A 1 5.53 7.37 6.41
N THR A 2 4.71 8.42 6.38
CA THR A 2 3.47 8.42 7.20
C THR A 2 2.42 7.49 6.61
N GLY A 3 1.58 6.89 7.48
CA GLY A 3 0.47 6.05 7.03
C GLY A 3 -0.52 6.77 6.10
N LYS A 4 -0.65 8.10 6.21
CA LYS A 4 -1.47 8.90 5.28
C LYS A 4 -0.95 8.84 3.85
N THR A 5 0.37 8.94 3.68
CA THR A 5 1.02 8.88 2.37
C THR A 5 0.89 7.48 1.75
N HIS A 6 1.01 6.42 2.57
CA HIS A 6 0.78 5.05 2.14
C HIS A 6 -0.67 4.83 1.66
N VAL A 7 -1.66 5.25 2.45
CA VAL A 7 -3.08 5.17 2.06
C VAL A 7 -3.36 5.97 0.79
N ALA A 8 -2.83 7.19 0.68
CA ALA A 8 -3.05 8.03 -0.50
C ALA A 8 -2.51 7.38 -1.78
N LEU A 9 -1.32 6.76 -1.74
CA LEU A 9 -0.80 6.00 -2.87
C LEU A 9 -1.59 4.71 -3.13
N GLY A 10 -2.00 4.00 -2.08
CA GLY A 10 -2.83 2.80 -2.19
C GLY A 10 -4.18 3.08 -2.84
N VAL A 11 -4.82 4.22 -2.51
CA VAL A 11 -6.03 4.70 -3.18
C VAL A 11 -5.75 5.02 -4.64
N LEU A 12 -4.68 5.77 -4.94
CA LEU A 12 -4.32 6.11 -6.33
C LEU A 12 -4.14 4.86 -7.21
N ILE A 13 -3.37 3.88 -6.73
CA ILE A 13 -3.13 2.62 -7.45
C ILE A 13 -4.42 1.81 -7.56
N GLY A 14 -5.22 1.74 -6.49
CA GLY A 14 -6.52 1.09 -6.50
C GLY A 14 -7.49 1.68 -7.52
N THR A 15 -7.56 3.01 -7.59
CA THR A 15 -8.38 3.72 -8.58
C THR A 15 -7.91 3.40 -9.99
N SER A 16 -6.62 3.49 -10.27
CA SER A 16 -6.06 3.20 -11.60
C SER A 16 -6.29 1.74 -12.03
N TYR A 17 -6.11 0.78 -11.13
CA TYR A 17 -6.41 -0.62 -11.41
C TYR A 17 -7.92 -0.86 -11.58
N GLY A 18 -8.73 -0.29 -10.68
CA GLY A 18 -10.19 -0.43 -10.68
C GLY A 18 -10.86 0.08 -11.96
N MET A 19 -10.32 1.12 -12.60
CA MET A 19 -10.83 1.63 -13.87
C MET A 19 -10.87 0.57 -14.99
N ASN A 20 -9.97 -0.39 -14.94
CA ASN A 20 -9.81 -1.43 -15.96
C ASN A 20 -10.30 -2.80 -15.49
N ALA A 21 -10.34 -3.05 -14.18
CA ALA A 21 -10.60 -4.36 -13.61
C ALA A 21 -11.97 -4.50 -12.91
N ALA A 22 -12.60 -3.40 -12.53
CA ALA A 22 -13.90 -3.45 -11.87
C ALA A 22 -15.02 -3.74 -12.87
N TYR A 23 -15.96 -4.62 -12.49
CA TYR A 23 -17.13 -4.98 -13.29
C TYR A 23 -18.40 -4.23 -12.85
N ASP A 24 -18.39 -3.65 -11.65
CA ASP A 24 -19.47 -2.85 -11.09
C ASP A 24 -18.91 -1.83 -10.07
N ILE A 25 -19.79 -0.98 -9.54
CA ILE A 25 -19.38 0.05 -8.56
C ILE A 25 -18.92 -0.57 -7.24
N SER A 26 -19.48 -1.73 -6.86
CA SER A 26 -19.13 -2.49 -5.66
C SER A 26 -17.69 -3.00 -5.70
N SER A 27 -17.31 -3.66 -6.79
CA SER A 27 -15.96 -4.17 -7.04
C SER A 27 -14.98 -3.03 -7.18
N PHE A 28 -15.35 -1.91 -7.80
CA PHE A 28 -14.51 -0.72 -7.86
C PHE A 28 -14.19 -0.17 -6.48
N ALA A 29 -15.22 0.03 -5.63
CA ALA A 29 -15.03 0.45 -4.25
C ALA A 29 -14.25 -0.58 -3.43
N GLY A 30 -14.50 -1.87 -3.65
CA GLY A 30 -13.80 -2.98 -3.01
C GLY A 30 -12.32 -3.02 -3.36
N ILE A 31 -11.95 -2.78 -4.63
CA ILE A 31 -10.55 -2.69 -5.09
C ILE A 31 -9.83 -1.55 -4.36
N ILE A 32 -10.39 -0.34 -4.37
CA ILE A 32 -9.81 0.84 -3.70
C ILE A 32 -9.66 0.60 -2.20
N GLY A 33 -10.70 0.06 -1.57
CA GLY A 33 -10.67 -0.29 -0.15
C GLY A 33 -9.57 -1.31 0.16
N THR A 34 -9.44 -2.34 -0.68
CA THR A 34 -8.45 -3.40 -0.48
C THR A 34 -7.03 -2.88 -0.66
N THR A 35 -6.71 -2.14 -1.72
CA THR A 35 -5.36 -1.56 -1.91
C THR A 35 -5.02 -0.59 -0.78
N ALA A 36 -5.95 0.27 -0.36
CA ALA A 36 -5.74 1.22 0.73
C ALA A 36 -5.47 0.50 2.06
N LEU A 37 -6.24 -0.56 2.38
CA LEU A 37 -6.02 -1.37 3.57
C LEU A 37 -4.66 -2.08 3.53
N PHE A 38 -4.35 -2.77 2.43
CA PHE A 38 -3.10 -3.52 2.34
C PHE A 38 -1.85 -2.63 2.20
N SER A 39 -1.99 -1.36 1.82
CA SER A 39 -0.90 -0.37 1.88
C SER A 39 -0.45 -0.02 3.30
N ILE A 40 -1.23 -0.35 4.33
CA ILE A 40 -0.87 -0.12 5.74
C ILE A 40 -0.68 -1.42 6.53
N VAL A 41 -1.04 -2.57 5.95
CA VAL A 41 -0.87 -3.89 6.59
C VAL A 41 0.59 -4.15 7.00
N PRO A 42 1.62 -3.85 6.19
CA PRO A 42 3.02 -4.03 6.61
C PRO A 42 3.41 -3.27 7.88
N ASP A 43 2.79 -2.10 8.11
CA ASP A 43 3.03 -1.22 9.26
C ASP A 43 2.35 -1.69 10.56
N ILE A 44 1.55 -2.77 10.51
CA ILE A 44 0.85 -3.34 11.68
C ILE A 44 1.84 -3.79 12.76
N CYS A 45 3.06 -4.21 12.38
CA CYS A 45 4.09 -4.66 13.32
C CYS A 45 4.86 -3.53 14.02
N HIS A 46 4.59 -2.26 13.71
CA HIS A 46 5.18 -1.14 14.44
C HIS A 46 4.39 -0.84 15.71
N ALA A 47 4.92 -1.23 16.89
CA ALA A 47 4.32 -0.93 18.19
C ALA A 47 4.00 0.57 18.43
N GLY A 48 4.65 1.49 17.70
CA GLY A 48 4.36 2.93 17.73
C GLY A 48 3.27 3.41 16.75
N SER A 49 2.87 2.60 15.76
CA SER A 49 1.82 2.94 14.81
C SER A 49 0.44 2.83 15.46
N LYS A 50 -0.56 3.58 14.95
CA LYS A 50 -1.92 3.56 15.51
C LYS A 50 -2.50 2.13 15.58
N LEU A 51 -2.21 1.29 14.58
CA LEU A 51 -2.63 -0.12 14.59
C LEU A 51 -1.75 -0.99 15.50
N GLY A 52 -0.43 -0.82 15.49
CA GLY A 52 0.45 -1.63 16.33
C GLY A 52 0.30 -1.38 17.83
N LYS A 53 -0.17 -0.19 18.25
CA LYS A 53 -0.61 0.09 19.62
C LYS A 53 -1.87 -0.69 20.03
N LYS A 54 -2.75 -1.01 19.06
CA LYS A 54 -4.00 -1.76 19.31
C LYS A 54 -3.73 -3.26 19.53
N ILE A 55 -2.65 -3.80 18.97
CA ILE A 55 -2.21 -5.20 19.11
C ILE A 55 -0.85 -5.32 19.82
N TRP A 56 -0.60 -4.43 20.77
CA TRP A 56 0.71 -4.18 21.42
C TRP A 56 1.54 -5.41 21.85
N PRO A 57 0.98 -6.52 22.39
CA PRO A 57 1.83 -7.66 22.75
C PRO A 57 2.41 -8.39 21.52
N ILE A 58 1.61 -8.53 20.45
CA ILE A 58 2.03 -9.23 19.23
C ILE A 58 3.03 -8.37 18.43
N SER A 59 2.76 -7.07 18.30
CA SER A 59 3.66 -6.16 17.57
C SER A 59 5.02 -6.02 18.24
N SER A 60 5.06 -6.01 19.58
CA SER A 60 6.31 -5.95 20.35
C SER A 60 7.13 -7.24 20.26
N LEU A 61 6.48 -8.41 20.28
CA LEU A 61 7.17 -9.71 20.14
C LEU A 61 7.79 -9.86 18.73
N ILE A 62 7.06 -9.49 17.68
CA ILE A 62 7.57 -9.52 16.31
C ILE A 62 8.75 -8.56 16.15
N ALA A 63 8.65 -7.34 16.70
CA ALA A 63 9.74 -6.37 16.65
C ALA A 63 10.98 -6.82 17.43
N LEU A 64 10.81 -7.57 18.52
CA LEU A 64 11.89 -8.12 19.33
C LEU A 64 12.61 -9.28 18.64
N ILE A 65 11.85 -10.19 18.00
CA ILE A 65 12.41 -11.39 17.34
C ILE A 65 13.03 -11.05 15.98
N PHE A 66 12.33 -10.24 15.17
CA PHE A 66 12.73 -9.99 13.78
C PHE A 66 13.36 -8.62 13.58
N GLY A 67 13.22 -7.68 14.51
CA GLY A 67 13.66 -6.29 14.34
C GLY A 67 12.60 -5.39 13.69
N HIS A 68 12.87 -4.08 13.64
CA HIS A 68 11.99 -3.12 12.98
C HIS A 68 12.12 -3.17 11.45
N ARG A 69 10.97 -3.24 10.74
CA ARG A 69 10.86 -3.24 9.26
C ARG A 69 11.57 -4.41 8.58
N THR A 70 11.44 -5.58 9.17
CA THR A 70 12.05 -6.80 8.66
C THR A 70 11.05 -7.71 8.00
N LEU A 71 10.43 -8.61 8.77
CA LEU A 71 9.55 -9.64 8.23
C LEU A 71 8.42 -9.05 7.37
N THR A 72 7.67 -8.07 7.87
CA THR A 72 6.51 -7.51 7.14
C THR A 72 6.86 -6.60 5.98
N HIS A 73 8.12 -6.16 5.87
CA HIS A 73 8.59 -5.27 4.81
C HIS A 73 9.48 -6.04 3.83
N SER A 74 9.09 -7.28 3.52
CA SER A 74 9.82 -8.20 2.65
C SER A 74 8.94 -8.71 1.51
N ILE A 75 9.56 -9.13 0.41
CA ILE A 75 8.87 -9.85 -0.67
C ILE A 75 8.24 -11.14 -0.14
N PHE A 76 8.89 -11.79 0.83
CA PHE A 76 8.35 -12.99 1.46
C PHE A 76 6.98 -12.73 2.10
N PHE A 77 6.83 -11.63 2.86
CA PHE A 77 5.53 -11.26 3.43
C PHE A 77 4.49 -10.94 2.36
N MET A 78 4.88 -10.21 1.31
CA MET A 78 4.00 -9.94 0.18
C MET A 78 3.49 -11.24 -0.47
N LEU A 79 4.39 -12.17 -0.80
CA LEU A 79 4.02 -13.47 -1.37
C LEU A 79 3.14 -14.29 -0.43
N LEU A 80 3.48 -14.31 0.87
CA LEU A 80 2.68 -15.01 1.89
C LEU A 80 1.26 -14.44 1.96
N THR A 81 1.10 -13.12 1.93
CA THR A 81 -0.24 -12.48 1.92
C THR A 81 -1.02 -12.85 0.66
N GLY A 82 -0.38 -12.85 -0.52
CA GLY A 82 -1.02 -13.27 -1.76
C GLY A 82 -1.46 -14.73 -1.74
N ILE A 83 -0.56 -15.64 -1.35
CA ILE A 83 -0.83 -17.08 -1.25
C ILE A 83 -1.96 -17.35 -0.24
N LEU A 84 -1.93 -16.69 0.92
CA LEU A 84 -2.98 -16.86 1.92
C LEU A 84 -4.36 -16.48 1.38
N LEU A 85 -4.48 -15.34 0.68
CA LEU A 85 -5.74 -14.91 0.09
C LEU A 85 -6.22 -15.89 -1.00
N ILE A 86 -5.30 -16.44 -1.80
CA ILE A 86 -5.61 -17.48 -2.79
C ILE A 86 -6.14 -18.75 -2.10
N VAL A 87 -5.47 -19.22 -1.05
CA VAL A 87 -5.89 -20.41 -0.27
C VAL A 87 -7.26 -20.21 0.37
N LEU A 88 -7.57 -18.97 0.78
CA LEU A 88 -8.89 -18.59 1.31
C LEU A 88 -9.96 -18.40 0.22
N ASN A 89 -9.66 -18.70 -1.04
CA ASN A 89 -10.55 -18.53 -2.19
C ASN A 89 -11.08 -17.09 -2.34
N VAL A 90 -10.27 -16.11 -1.98
CA VAL A 90 -10.58 -14.70 -2.22
C VAL A 90 -10.53 -14.44 -3.72
N ASN A 91 -11.49 -13.68 -4.24
CA ASN A 91 -11.54 -13.34 -5.67
C ASN A 91 -10.21 -12.68 -6.11
N THR A 92 -9.70 -13.14 -7.26
CA THR A 92 -8.42 -12.71 -7.85
C THR A 92 -8.27 -11.19 -7.93
N ILE A 93 -9.33 -10.43 -8.20
CA ILE A 93 -9.25 -8.96 -8.25
C ILE A 93 -8.80 -8.37 -6.90
N TYR A 94 -9.26 -8.94 -5.79
CA TYR A 94 -8.90 -8.49 -4.44
C TYR A 94 -7.53 -9.02 -4.02
N VAL A 95 -7.13 -10.21 -4.50
CA VAL A 95 -5.75 -10.71 -4.32
C VAL A 95 -4.75 -9.77 -4.99
N ILE A 96 -4.99 -9.40 -6.25
CA ILE A 96 -4.14 -8.45 -6.99
C ILE A 96 -4.15 -7.09 -6.28
N SER A 97 -5.32 -6.60 -5.86
CA SER A 97 -5.45 -5.35 -5.10
C SER A 97 -4.64 -5.37 -3.80
N ALA A 98 -4.68 -6.48 -3.05
CA ALA A 98 -3.90 -6.63 -1.83
C ALA A 98 -2.39 -6.58 -2.10
N VAL A 99 -1.92 -7.32 -3.11
CA VAL A 99 -0.51 -7.33 -3.52
C VAL A 99 -0.05 -5.95 -3.98
N LEU A 100 -0.84 -5.25 -4.80
CA LEU A 100 -0.55 -3.87 -5.22
C LEU A 100 -0.47 -2.91 -4.03
N GLY A 101 -1.36 -3.07 -3.04
CA GLY A 101 -1.29 -2.34 -1.77
C GLY A 101 0.05 -2.55 -1.07
N VAL A 102 0.48 -3.80 -0.88
CA VAL A 102 1.77 -4.12 -0.24
C VAL A 102 2.95 -3.61 -1.05
N ILE A 103 2.94 -3.73 -2.38
CA ILE A 103 4.00 -3.21 -3.26
C ILE A 103 4.13 -1.70 -3.07
N SER A 104 3.01 -0.97 -3.09
CA SER A 104 3.01 0.49 -2.91
C SER A 104 3.64 0.90 -1.58
N HIS A 105 3.39 0.13 -0.52
CA HIS A 105 4.00 0.33 0.78
C HIS A 105 5.52 0.16 0.72
N LEU A 106 6.00 -0.96 0.17
CA LEU A 106 7.42 -1.26 0.06
C LEU A 106 8.16 -0.20 -0.76
N LEU A 107 7.59 0.23 -1.89
CA LEU A 107 8.17 1.26 -2.75
C LEU A 107 8.34 2.60 -2.02
N LEU A 108 7.31 3.03 -1.29
CA LEU A 108 7.39 4.26 -0.51
C LEU A 108 8.44 4.17 0.61
N ASP A 109 8.54 3.04 1.29
CA ASP A 109 9.54 2.89 2.35
C ASP A 109 10.98 2.74 1.82
N MET A 110 11.17 2.25 0.60
CA MET A 110 12.46 2.28 -0.11
C MET A 110 12.91 3.70 -0.45
N LEU A 111 11.99 4.68 -0.54
CA LEU A 111 12.30 6.11 -0.73
C LEU A 111 12.67 6.81 0.59
N THR A 112 12.74 6.09 1.71
CA THR A 112 13.20 6.65 2.99
C THR A 112 14.65 6.26 3.26
N PRO A 113 15.44 7.09 3.99
CA PRO A 113 16.81 6.73 4.38
C PRO A 113 16.94 5.43 5.18
N ARG A 114 15.83 4.96 5.79
CA ARG A 114 15.81 3.70 6.55
C ARG A 114 15.67 2.48 5.65
N GLY A 115 15.04 2.61 4.48
CA GLY A 115 14.76 1.52 3.55
C GLY A 115 13.89 0.40 4.10
N VAL A 116 13.92 -0.72 3.39
CA VAL A 116 13.26 -1.99 3.74
C VAL A 116 14.22 -3.17 3.59
N THR A 117 14.01 -4.26 4.32
CA THR A 117 14.78 -5.51 4.11
C THR A 117 14.04 -6.44 3.15
N LEU A 118 14.08 -6.07 1.87
CA LEU A 118 13.25 -6.67 0.84
C LEU A 118 13.43 -8.21 0.72
N PHE A 119 14.65 -8.69 0.96
CA PHE A 119 15.06 -10.09 0.83
C PHE A 119 15.24 -10.81 2.18
N PHE A 120 14.46 -10.45 3.21
CA PHE A 120 14.42 -11.20 4.47
C PHE A 120 14.39 -12.73 4.21
N PRO A 121 15.20 -13.56 4.90
CA PRO A 121 15.99 -13.27 6.10
C PRO A 121 17.36 -12.61 5.87
N ILE A 122 17.71 -12.27 4.62
CA ILE A 122 18.94 -11.53 4.34
C ILE A 122 18.77 -10.11 4.87
N ASN A 123 19.54 -9.75 5.90
CA ASN A 123 19.49 -8.44 6.57
C ASN A 123 20.16 -7.31 5.76
N LYS A 124 19.95 -7.28 4.45
CA LYS A 124 20.40 -6.20 3.57
C LYS A 124 19.26 -5.21 3.35
N LYS A 125 19.47 -3.96 3.78
CA LYS A 125 18.53 -2.87 3.53
C LYS A 125 18.64 -2.41 2.09
N ILE A 126 17.48 -2.25 1.44
CA ILE A 126 17.37 -1.69 0.10
C ILE A 126 16.74 -0.32 0.21
N VAL A 127 17.39 0.64 -0.44
CA VAL A 127 17.06 2.05 -0.46
C VAL A 127 17.23 2.52 -1.90
N PHE A 128 16.34 3.39 -2.38
CA PHE A 128 16.50 4.03 -3.67
C PHE A 128 17.65 5.07 -3.66
N PRO A 129 18.24 5.41 -4.82
CA PRO A 129 19.33 6.39 -4.89
C PRO A 129 18.90 7.79 -4.43
N PHE A 130 17.60 8.09 -4.47
CA PHE A 130 17.01 9.32 -3.96
C PHE A 130 16.13 9.00 -2.74
N THR A 131 16.33 9.73 -1.64
CA THR A 131 15.61 9.51 -0.39
C THR A 131 15.06 10.78 0.23
N PHE A 132 13.96 10.66 0.98
CA PHE A 132 13.27 11.77 1.63
C PHE A 132 13.14 11.54 3.13
N LYS A 133 13.37 12.58 3.94
CA LYS A 133 13.15 12.51 5.39
C LYS A 133 11.65 12.46 5.69
N THR A 134 11.24 11.45 6.46
CA THR A 134 9.85 11.23 6.88
C THR A 134 9.38 12.29 7.89
N GLY A 135 8.09 12.62 7.87
CA GLY A 135 7.44 13.51 8.84
C GLY A 135 7.55 15.00 8.54
N GLY A 136 8.11 15.38 7.38
CA GLY A 136 8.23 16.76 6.92
C GLY A 136 7.22 17.16 5.85
N VAL A 137 7.41 18.37 5.30
CA VAL A 137 6.57 18.93 4.22
C VAL A 137 6.50 18.02 2.99
N LEU A 138 7.57 17.26 2.71
CA LEU A 138 7.60 16.32 1.58
C LEU A 138 6.63 15.14 1.74
N ASP A 139 6.47 14.59 2.95
CA ASP A 139 5.51 13.50 3.18
C ASP A 139 4.06 13.98 3.01
N LEU A 140 3.79 15.22 3.45
CA LEU A 140 2.50 15.88 3.24
C LEU A 140 2.28 16.20 1.77
N SER A 141 3.29 16.73 1.09
CA SER A 141 3.26 17.05 -0.34
C SER A 141 2.95 15.79 -1.15
N LEU A 142 3.61 14.67 -0.90
CA LEU A 142 3.35 13.41 -1.60
C LEU A 142 1.93 12.89 -1.36
N ALA A 143 1.44 12.94 -0.12
CA ALA A 143 0.06 12.55 0.17
C ALA A 143 -0.96 13.42 -0.59
N THR A 144 -0.72 14.74 -0.65
CA THR A 144 -1.54 15.68 -1.41
C THR A 144 -1.45 15.39 -2.90
N THR A 145 -0.25 15.18 -3.45
CA THR A 145 -0.03 14.86 -4.86
C THR A 145 -0.78 13.60 -5.26
N PHE A 146 -0.68 12.50 -4.50
CA PHE A 146 -1.41 11.27 -4.82
C PHE A 146 -2.93 11.46 -4.75
N SER A 147 -3.42 12.28 -3.81
CA SER A 147 -4.84 12.61 -3.71
C SER A 147 -5.32 13.42 -4.91
N VAL A 148 -4.55 14.42 -5.36
CA VAL A 148 -4.87 15.23 -6.55
C VAL A 148 -4.85 14.37 -7.81
N LEU A 149 -3.84 13.50 -7.96
CA LEU A 149 -3.78 12.55 -9.08
C LEU A 149 -4.97 11.60 -9.09
N THR A 150 -5.43 11.15 -7.92
CA THR A 150 -6.64 10.32 -7.81
C THR A 150 -7.86 11.08 -8.34
N MET A 151 -8.04 12.34 -7.93
CA MET A 151 -9.15 13.17 -8.42
C MET A 151 -9.06 13.44 -9.92
N TYR A 152 -7.85 13.68 -10.43
CA TYR A 152 -7.61 13.86 -11.86
C TYR A 152 -8.00 12.61 -12.66
N LEU A 153 -7.62 11.42 -12.20
CA LEU A 153 -8.02 10.16 -12.84
C LEU A 153 -9.55 10.05 -12.89
N PHE A 154 -10.24 10.24 -11.76
CA PHE A 154 -11.71 10.23 -11.73
C PHE A 154 -12.33 11.21 -12.73
N TYR A 155 -11.82 12.44 -12.78
CA TYR A 155 -12.29 13.44 -13.71
C TYR A 155 -12.12 12.98 -15.17
N THR A 156 -10.94 12.48 -15.55
CA THR A 156 -10.68 12.03 -16.92
C THR A 156 -11.59 10.88 -17.33
N GLU A 157 -11.82 9.93 -16.43
CA GLU A 157 -12.67 8.77 -16.69
C GLU A 157 -14.14 9.17 -16.84
N MET A 158 -14.65 10.03 -15.95
CA MET A 158 -16.02 10.55 -16.05
C MET A 158 -16.21 11.35 -17.33
N PHE A 159 -15.26 12.21 -17.68
CA PHE A 159 -15.31 13.01 -18.89
C PHE A 159 -15.31 12.12 -20.14
N HIS A 160 -14.43 11.12 -20.21
CA HIS A 160 -14.38 10.17 -21.32
C HIS A 160 -15.71 9.43 -21.49
N ARG A 161 -16.27 8.87 -20.41
CA ARG A 161 -17.56 8.17 -20.45
C ARG A 161 -18.72 9.08 -20.86
N THR A 162 -18.70 10.33 -20.41
CA THR A 162 -19.73 11.32 -20.79
C THR A 162 -19.66 11.63 -22.29
N LEU A 163 -18.46 11.79 -22.85
CA LEU A 163 -18.29 11.99 -24.29
C LEU A 163 -18.75 10.77 -25.10
N VAL A 164 -18.45 9.56 -24.64
CA VAL A 164 -18.92 8.32 -25.28
C VAL A 164 -20.44 8.19 -25.22
N TRP A 165 -21.08 8.65 -24.14
CA TRP A 165 -22.55 8.63 -24.02
C TRP A 165 -23.24 9.66 -24.91
N LEU A 166 -22.58 10.79 -25.19
CA LEU A 166 -23.12 11.86 -26.04
C LEU A 166 -22.99 11.57 -27.55
N ASN A 167 -22.07 10.69 -27.95
CA ASN A 167 -21.84 10.30 -29.35
C ASN A 167 -22.62 9.03 -29.71
#